data_AF-K2CWR1-F1
#
_entry.id   AF-K2CWR1-F1
#
_cell.length_a   1.000
_cell.length_b   1.000
_cell.length_c   1.000
_cell.angle_alpha   90.00
_cell.angle_beta   90.00
_cell.angle_gamma   90.00
#
_symmetry.space_group_name_H-M   'P 1'
#
loop_
_entity.id
_entity.type
_entity.pdbx_description
1 polymer ?
#
loop_
_entity_poly.entity_id
_entity_poly.type
_entity_poly.pdbx_seq_one_letter_code
_entity_poly.pdbx_strand_id
1 'polypeptide(L)'
;MPLRILSNKLLWLLKIIILGLVLYLFWGVFSQFFIPSGKLELVYDFSDDSDFISRLTPWYRLVPAREVNGDWFQEIRGGDIYFTVKDPRIFKEMVVEVTYQNPQDQLLELGVRVNAEGGYLDSSLGENSTETNTDNWVTSSQRYELIKIFRDKKYNYYLSFRTPDLEKDSETVKISKIKVTFEKPKITYQNFPSQFNFIIDKIKSI
;
A
#
# COMPACT_ATOMS: atom_id res chain seq x y z
N MET A 1 -58.08 5.53 36.46
CA MET A 1 -56.79 6.24 36.33
C MET A 1 -55.53 5.37 36.13
N PRO A 2 -55.43 4.06 36.50
CA PRO A 2 -54.16 3.33 36.40
C PRO A 2 -53.79 2.85 34.97
N LEU A 3 -54.75 2.73 34.05
CA LEU A 3 -54.50 2.25 32.68
C LEU A 3 -53.58 3.18 31.85
N ARG A 4 -53.55 4.48 32.14
CA ARG A 4 -52.73 5.45 31.40
C ARG A 4 -51.24 5.43 31.80
N ILE A 5 -50.93 4.87 32.98
CA ILE A 5 -49.55 4.76 33.48
C ILE A 5 -48.87 3.51 32.89
N LEU A 6 -49.63 2.42 32.73
CA LEU A 6 -49.13 1.19 32.10
C LEU A 6 -48.73 1.42 30.63
N SER A 7 -49.49 2.22 29.88
CA SER A 7 -49.22 2.49 28.46
C SER A 7 -47.87 3.19 28.23
N ASN A 8 -47.48 4.10 29.12
CA ASN A 8 -46.23 4.85 28.98
C ASN A 8 -44.99 3.97 29.22
N LYS A 9 -45.08 3.06 30.21
CA LYS A 9 -43.99 2.11 30.51
C LYS A 9 -43.79 1.12 29.36
N LEU A 10 -44.88 0.61 28.78
CA LEU A 10 -44.83 -0.29 27.63
C LEU A 10 -44.22 0.40 26.39
N LEU A 11 -44.63 1.64 26.11
CA LEU A 11 -44.08 2.42 25.00
C LEU A 11 -42.57 2.65 25.17
N TRP A 12 -42.12 2.95 26.38
CA TRP A 12 -40.69 3.16 26.66
C TRP A 12 -39.88 1.87 26.49
N LEU A 13 -40.40 0.74 26.96
CA LEU A 13 -39.79 -0.58 26.77
C LEU A 13 -39.66 -0.95 25.29
N LEU A 14 -40.72 -0.72 24.49
CA LEU A 14 -40.68 -0.93 23.05
C LEU A 14 -39.60 -0.08 22.36
N LYS A 15 -39.48 1.20 22.74
CA LYS A 15 -38.43 2.10 22.21
C LYS A 15 -37.02 1.58 22.48
N ILE A 16 -36.78 1.03 23.67
CA ILE A 16 -35.48 0.45 24.03
C ILE A 16 -35.18 -0.80 23.19
N ILE A 17 -36.17 -1.68 23.00
CA ILE A 17 -35.99 -2.88 22.17
C ILE A 17 -35.66 -2.50 20.73
N ILE A 18 -36.40 -1.54 20.15
CA ILE A 18 -36.14 -1.06 18.79
C ILE A 18 -34.74 -0.43 18.70
N LEU A 19 -34.37 0.44 19.66
CA LEU A 19 -33.05 1.06 19.68
C LEU A 19 -31.93 0.00 19.81
N GLY A 20 -32.12 -0.99 20.68
CA GLY A 20 -31.17 -2.10 20.85
C GLY A 20 -31.01 -2.92 19.57
N LEU A 21 -32.11 -3.20 18.86
CA LEU A 21 -32.07 -3.88 17.57
C LEU A 21 -31.33 -3.07 16.51
N VAL A 22 -31.58 -1.75 16.41
CA VAL A 22 -30.87 -0.87 15.49
C VAL A 22 -29.38 -0.84 15.80
N LEU A 23 -29.00 -0.72 17.08
CA LEU A 23 -27.59 -0.74 17.49
C LEU A 23 -26.93 -2.09 17.22
N TYR A 24 -27.64 -3.20 17.43
CA TYR A 24 -27.14 -4.54 17.13
C TYR A 24 -26.89 -4.74 15.63
N LEU A 25 -27.85 -4.36 14.79
CA LEU A 25 -27.71 -4.43 13.33
C LEU A 25 -26.59 -3.49 12.85
N PHE A 26 -26.54 -2.27 13.37
CA PHE A 26 -25.47 -1.32 13.10
C PHE A 26 -24.11 -1.92 13.47
N TRP A 27 -23.97 -2.51 14.66
CA TRP A 27 -22.73 -3.13 15.11
C TRP A 27 -22.34 -4.34 14.24
N GLY A 28 -23.29 -5.17 13.83
CA GLY A 28 -23.06 -6.31 12.93
C GLY A 28 -22.48 -5.84 11.59
N VAL A 29 -23.13 -4.89 10.93
CA VAL A 29 -22.64 -4.29 9.68
C VAL A 29 -21.30 -3.58 9.91
N PHE A 30 -21.22 -2.75 10.94
CA PHE A 30 -20.01 -2.01 11.30
C PHE A 30 -18.82 -2.95 11.48
N SER A 31 -18.99 -4.08 12.18
CA SER A 31 -17.90 -5.05 12.41
C SER A 31 -17.42 -5.76 11.15
N GLN A 32 -18.29 -5.92 10.14
CA GLN A 32 -17.92 -6.55 8.86
C GLN A 32 -17.16 -5.59 7.95
N PHE A 33 -17.52 -4.30 7.96
CA PHE A 33 -16.88 -3.29 7.11
C PHE A 33 -15.71 -2.57 7.79
N PHE A 34 -15.69 -2.53 9.12
CA PHE A 34 -14.64 -1.92 9.92
C PHE A 34 -13.61 -2.97 10.29
N ILE A 35 -12.52 -3.04 9.53
CA ILE A 35 -11.33 -3.80 9.89
C ILE A 35 -10.41 -2.83 10.64
N PRO A 36 -10.43 -2.83 11.99
CA PRO A 36 -9.72 -1.85 12.81
C PRO A 36 -8.20 -1.97 12.66
N SER A 37 -7.72 -3.18 12.33
CA SER A 37 -6.32 -3.49 12.17
C SER A 37 -6.16 -4.58 11.14
N GLY A 38 -5.04 -4.57 10.42
CA GLY A 38 -4.78 -5.60 9.43
C GLY A 38 -3.58 -5.26 8.56
N LYS A 39 -3.19 -6.24 7.76
CA LYS A 39 -2.20 -6.10 6.70
C LYS A 39 -2.85 -6.46 5.37
N LEU A 40 -2.51 -5.73 4.33
CA LEU A 40 -2.82 -6.11 2.94
C LEU A 40 -1.49 -6.29 2.24
N GLU A 41 -1.21 -7.52 1.83
CA GLU A 41 0.00 -7.85 1.07
C GLU A 41 -0.36 -7.99 -0.40
N LEU A 42 0.35 -7.24 -1.24
CA LEU A 42 0.25 -7.28 -2.69
C LEU A 42 1.60 -7.73 -3.22
N VAL A 43 1.60 -8.69 -4.15
CA VAL A 43 2.83 -9.22 -4.75
C VAL A 43 2.69 -9.13 -6.26
N TYR A 44 3.76 -8.68 -6.91
CA TYR A 44 3.92 -8.70 -8.36
C TYR A 44 5.27 -9.34 -8.69
N ASP A 45 5.22 -10.50 -9.33
CA ASP A 45 6.36 -11.33 -9.69
C ASP A 45 6.59 -11.41 -11.21
N PHE A 46 5.91 -10.55 -11.99
CA PHE A 46 6.02 -10.45 -13.45
C PHE A 46 5.59 -11.70 -14.23
N SER A 47 5.08 -12.75 -13.58
CA SER A 47 4.55 -13.94 -14.25
C SER A 47 3.20 -13.66 -14.92
N ASP A 48 2.33 -12.96 -14.21
CA ASP A 48 0.99 -12.54 -14.64
C ASP A 48 0.72 -11.08 -14.29
N ASP A 49 -0.30 -10.49 -14.91
CA ASP A 49 -0.76 -9.15 -14.57
C ASP A 49 -1.33 -9.08 -13.14
N SER A 50 -1.00 -8.00 -12.42
CA SER A 50 -1.58 -7.71 -11.10
C SER A 50 -2.72 -6.69 -11.23
N ASP A 51 -3.86 -6.99 -10.59
CA ASP A 51 -4.99 -6.06 -10.49
C ASP A 51 -4.68 -4.82 -9.62
N PHE A 52 -3.64 -4.90 -8.79
CA PHE A 52 -3.30 -3.87 -7.82
C PHE A 52 -1.97 -3.16 -8.08
N ILE A 53 -1.01 -3.83 -8.73
CA ILE A 53 0.28 -3.25 -9.08
C ILE A 53 0.33 -3.12 -10.60
N SER A 54 0.42 -1.89 -11.12
CA SER A 54 0.51 -1.72 -12.56
C SER A 54 1.83 -2.23 -13.11
N ARG A 55 1.84 -2.55 -14.40
CA ARG A 55 3.08 -2.78 -15.13
C ARG A 55 4.01 -1.57 -15.00
N LEU A 56 5.32 -1.86 -15.06
CA LEU A 56 6.36 -0.85 -15.08
C LEU A 56 6.27 -0.03 -16.38
N THR A 57 6.54 1.28 -16.29
CA THR A 57 6.50 2.23 -17.40
C THR A 57 7.67 3.22 -17.29
N PRO A 58 8.17 3.82 -18.38
CA PRO A 58 7.74 3.60 -19.75
C PRO A 58 8.36 2.32 -20.35
N TRP A 59 7.61 1.67 -21.24
CA TRP A 59 7.97 0.36 -21.82
C TRP A 59 9.29 0.38 -22.61
N TYR A 60 9.68 1.51 -23.20
CA TYR A 60 10.92 1.60 -24.00
C TYR A 60 12.20 1.52 -23.16
N ARG A 61 12.10 1.70 -21.83
CA ARG A 61 13.21 1.53 -20.88
C ARG A 61 13.30 0.11 -20.30
N LEU A 62 12.37 -0.76 -20.69
CA LEU A 62 12.22 -2.10 -20.15
C LEU A 62 12.52 -3.15 -21.22
N VAL A 63 13.17 -4.22 -20.80
CA VAL A 63 13.18 -5.47 -21.56
C VAL A 63 11.90 -6.23 -21.20
N PRO A 64 11.24 -6.91 -22.16
CA PRO A 64 10.11 -7.78 -21.84
C PRO A 64 10.46 -8.78 -20.74
N ALA A 65 9.52 -9.01 -19.82
CA ALA A 65 9.70 -9.98 -18.74
C ALA A 65 9.95 -11.38 -19.32
N ARG A 66 10.85 -12.12 -18.68
CA ARG A 66 11.22 -13.49 -19.10
C ARG A 66 11.46 -14.37 -17.89
N GLU A 67 11.22 -15.65 -18.09
CA GLU A 67 11.49 -16.70 -17.11
C GLU A 67 12.89 -17.30 -17.36
N VAL A 68 13.70 -17.43 -16.31
CA VAL A 68 14.95 -18.20 -16.35
C VAL A 68 15.00 -19.05 -15.08
N ASN A 69 15.18 -20.36 -15.25
CA ASN A 69 15.25 -21.32 -14.14
C ASN A 69 14.01 -21.34 -13.21
N GLY A 70 12.82 -20.98 -13.73
CA GLY A 70 11.59 -20.93 -12.94
C GLY A 70 11.30 -19.57 -12.29
N ASP A 71 12.23 -18.62 -12.39
CA ASP A 71 12.07 -17.27 -11.84
C ASP A 71 11.79 -16.25 -12.95
N TRP A 72 10.69 -15.53 -12.79
CA TRP A 72 10.33 -14.41 -13.66
C TRP A 72 11.05 -13.13 -13.22
N PHE A 73 11.57 -12.38 -14.20
CA PHE A 73 12.13 -11.06 -13.94
C PHE A 73 11.95 -10.14 -15.14
N GLN A 74 12.04 -8.84 -14.87
CA GLN A 74 12.05 -7.77 -15.84
C GLN A 74 13.34 -6.96 -15.72
N GLU A 75 13.99 -6.69 -16.85
CA GLU A 75 15.22 -5.89 -16.87
C GLU A 75 14.92 -4.42 -17.19
N ILE A 76 15.58 -3.53 -16.46
CA ILE A 76 15.52 -2.08 -16.62
C ILE A 76 16.83 -1.63 -17.28
N ARG A 77 16.75 -0.84 -18.35
CA ARG A 77 17.93 -0.33 -19.09
C ARG A 77 18.44 1.03 -18.64
N GLY A 78 17.70 1.74 -17.78
CA GLY A 78 18.08 3.06 -17.30
C GLY A 78 16.92 4.02 -17.09
N GLY A 79 17.23 5.10 -16.38
CA GLY A 79 16.33 6.21 -16.10
C GLY A 79 15.21 5.88 -15.12
N ASP A 80 14.25 6.80 -15.02
CA ASP A 80 13.08 6.67 -14.15
C ASP A 80 12.06 5.69 -14.76
N ILE A 81 11.66 4.71 -13.95
CA ILE A 81 10.59 3.75 -14.20
C ILE A 81 9.49 3.98 -13.18
N TYR A 82 8.25 4.14 -13.61
CA TYR A 82 7.09 4.39 -12.79
C TYR A 82 6.14 3.19 -12.76
N PHE A 83 5.48 3.01 -11.64
CA PHE A 83 4.36 2.11 -11.47
C PHE A 83 3.39 2.66 -10.43
N THR A 84 2.18 2.12 -10.41
CA THR A 84 1.16 2.50 -9.46
C THR A 84 0.73 1.31 -8.62
N VAL A 85 0.43 1.57 -7.36
CA VAL A 85 -0.15 0.59 -6.44
C VAL A 85 -1.52 1.08 -6.03
N LYS A 86 -2.53 0.29 -6.31
CA LYS A 86 -3.92 0.58 -5.97
C LYS A 86 -4.25 -0.06 -4.63
N ASP A 87 -4.73 0.76 -3.71
CA ASP A 87 -5.25 0.30 -2.42
C ASP A 87 -6.70 0.73 -2.27
N PRO A 88 -7.67 -0.19 -2.11
CA PRO A 88 -9.07 0.18 -1.95
C PRO A 88 -9.41 0.72 -0.56
N ARG A 89 -8.51 0.65 0.43
CA ARG A 89 -8.78 1.01 1.83
C ARG A 89 -7.90 2.17 2.29
N ILE A 90 -8.02 2.58 3.54
CA ILE A 90 -7.19 3.64 4.14
C ILE A 90 -6.23 2.97 5.11
N PHE A 91 -4.95 2.84 4.76
CA PHE A 91 -3.91 2.35 5.67
C PHE A 91 -3.02 3.50 6.17
N LYS A 92 -2.27 3.25 7.24
CA LYS A 92 -1.38 4.26 7.84
C LYS A 92 0.00 4.23 7.19
N GLU A 93 0.49 3.03 6.92
CA GLU A 93 1.86 2.78 6.47
C GLU A 93 1.86 1.85 5.26
N MET A 94 2.86 2.02 4.42
CA MET A 94 3.15 1.17 3.27
C MET A 94 4.61 0.75 3.35
N VAL A 95 4.85 -0.55 3.26
CA VAL A 95 6.19 -1.15 3.19
C VAL A 95 6.35 -1.72 1.79
N VAL A 96 7.36 -1.27 1.06
CA VAL A 96 7.67 -1.73 -0.29
C VAL A 96 8.95 -2.54 -0.22
N GLU A 97 8.86 -3.82 -0.56
CA GLU A 97 9.96 -4.75 -0.63
C GLU A 97 10.23 -5.07 -2.10
N VAL A 98 11.47 -4.92 -2.53
CA VAL A 98 11.86 -5.11 -3.93
C VAL A 98 13.00 -6.10 -3.96
N THR A 99 12.84 -7.16 -4.74
CA THR A 99 13.89 -8.15 -4.99
C THR A 99 14.49 -7.88 -6.35
N TYR A 100 15.79 -7.56 -6.36
CA TYR A 100 16.51 -7.13 -7.55
C TYR A 100 17.93 -7.72 -7.60
N GLN A 101 18.50 -7.78 -8.79
CA GLN A 101 19.89 -8.15 -9.03
C GLN A 101 20.59 -6.93 -9.64
N ASN A 102 21.69 -6.51 -9.01
CA ASN A 102 22.45 -5.34 -9.40
C ASN A 102 23.94 -5.69 -9.50
N PRO A 103 24.47 -5.96 -10.71
CA PRO A 103 25.79 -6.56 -10.88
C PRO A 103 26.98 -5.63 -10.56
N GLN A 104 26.76 -4.32 -10.43
CA GLN A 104 27.84 -3.32 -10.25
C GLN A 104 27.61 -2.39 -9.04
N ASP A 105 26.79 -2.80 -8.07
CA ASP A 105 26.45 -1.96 -6.89
C ASP A 105 25.94 -0.55 -7.26
N GLN A 106 25.30 -0.41 -8.43
CA GLN A 106 24.76 0.87 -8.86
C GLN A 106 23.69 1.36 -7.91
N LEU A 107 23.57 2.67 -7.71
CA LEU A 107 22.53 3.20 -6.85
C LEU A 107 21.15 2.95 -7.49
N LEU A 108 20.30 2.15 -6.83
CA LEU A 108 18.90 2.00 -7.17
C LEU A 108 18.09 2.75 -6.11
N GLU A 109 17.23 3.67 -6.52
CA GLU A 109 16.38 4.44 -5.62
C GLU A 109 14.91 4.07 -5.82
N LEU A 110 14.16 4.04 -4.72
CA LEU A 110 12.70 3.94 -4.73
C LEU A 110 12.09 5.28 -4.35
N GLY A 111 11.36 5.86 -5.29
CA GLY A 111 10.62 7.10 -5.12
C GLY A 111 9.14 6.85 -4.82
N VAL A 112 8.56 7.67 -3.95
CA VAL A 112 7.10 7.78 -3.78
C VAL A 112 6.63 9.20 -4.05
N ARG A 113 5.54 9.36 -4.79
CA ARG A 113 5.01 10.69 -5.12
C ARG A 113 4.38 11.35 -3.89
N VAL A 114 4.75 12.59 -3.58
CA VAL A 114 4.28 13.31 -2.38
C VAL A 114 3.20 14.35 -2.66
N ASN A 115 3.04 14.78 -3.92
CA ASN A 115 2.04 15.79 -4.31
C ASN A 115 1.50 15.61 -5.74
N ALA A 116 0.46 16.36 -6.08
CA ALA A 116 -0.19 16.31 -7.39
C ALA A 116 0.69 16.91 -8.50
N GLU A 117 1.64 17.77 -8.16
CA GLU A 117 2.55 18.45 -9.09
C GLU A 117 3.67 17.52 -9.60
N GLY A 118 3.88 16.37 -8.94
CA GLY A 118 4.84 15.35 -9.39
C GLY A 118 6.15 15.31 -8.60
N GLY A 119 6.20 15.89 -7.40
CA GLY A 119 7.34 15.70 -6.50
C GLY A 119 7.44 14.26 -6.00
N TYR A 120 8.65 13.71 -5.97
CA TYR A 120 8.96 12.39 -5.41
C TYR A 120 9.87 12.52 -4.19
N LEU A 121 9.63 11.66 -3.21
CA LEU A 121 10.53 11.42 -2.09
C LEU A 121 11.28 10.12 -2.40
N ASP A 122 12.55 10.24 -2.76
CA ASP A 122 13.42 9.14 -3.15
C ASP A 122 14.13 8.54 -1.92
N SER A 123 14.36 7.24 -1.95
CA SER A 123 15.03 6.50 -0.88
C SER A 123 15.92 5.42 -1.48
N SER A 124 17.19 5.42 -1.13
CA SER A 124 18.18 4.47 -1.65
C SER A 124 17.85 3.03 -1.25
N LEU A 125 17.75 2.13 -2.23
CA LEU A 125 17.66 0.70 -2.04
C LEU A 125 19.09 0.16 -1.87
N GLY A 126 19.43 -0.22 -0.65
CA GLY A 126 20.77 -0.73 -0.30
C GLY A 126 21.04 -0.69 1.20
N GLU A 127 20.61 0.36 1.89
CA GLU A 127 20.88 0.54 3.33
C GLU A 127 20.22 -0.53 4.21
N ASN A 128 19.01 -0.99 3.83
CA ASN A 128 18.26 -2.04 4.52
C ASN A 128 18.07 -3.24 3.58
N SER A 129 19.15 -3.75 3.03
CA SER A 129 19.13 -4.90 2.13
C SER A 129 19.42 -6.20 2.87
N THR A 130 18.86 -7.31 2.39
CA THR A 130 19.20 -8.65 2.83
C THR A 130 19.48 -9.50 1.59
N GLU A 131 20.69 -10.02 1.50
CA GLU A 131 21.06 -10.99 0.46
C GLU A 131 20.23 -12.25 0.63
N THR A 132 19.60 -12.69 -0.45
CA THR A 132 18.58 -13.75 -0.38
C THR A 132 19.10 -15.08 -0.92
N ASN A 133 20.10 -15.11 -1.80
CA ASN A 133 20.62 -16.34 -2.42
C ASN A 133 22.00 -16.18 -3.10
N THR A 134 22.57 -17.31 -3.58
CA THR A 134 23.87 -17.43 -4.27
C THR A 134 24.00 -16.66 -5.59
N ASP A 135 22.91 -16.25 -6.21
CA ASP A 135 22.91 -15.59 -7.52
C ASP A 135 22.88 -14.06 -7.42
N ASN A 136 23.36 -13.49 -6.31
CA ASN A 136 23.43 -12.04 -6.06
C ASN A 136 22.06 -11.32 -6.10
N TRP A 137 20.98 -12.03 -5.74
CA TRP A 137 19.68 -11.39 -5.53
C TRP A 137 19.63 -10.74 -4.16
N VAL A 138 19.16 -9.50 -4.15
CA VAL A 138 19.07 -8.66 -2.97
C VAL A 138 17.61 -8.24 -2.79
N THR A 139 17.07 -8.41 -1.59
CA THR A 139 15.79 -7.82 -1.21
C THR A 139 16.04 -6.57 -0.37
N SER A 140 15.49 -5.42 -0.80
CA SER A 140 15.50 -4.19 -0.02
C SER A 140 14.09 -3.74 0.31
N SER A 141 13.90 -3.19 1.52
CA SER A 141 12.60 -2.76 2.03
C SER A 141 12.63 -1.27 2.40
N GLN A 142 11.59 -0.54 2.00
CA GLN A 142 11.37 0.85 2.37
C GLN A 142 9.99 1.06 2.99
N ARG A 143 9.92 1.84 4.08
CA ARG A 143 8.67 2.12 4.80
C ARG A 143 8.29 3.58 4.63
N TYR A 144 7.03 3.81 4.27
CA TYR A 144 6.48 5.14 4.07
C TYR A 144 5.19 5.36 4.86
N GLU A 145 5.03 6.56 5.42
CA GLU A 145 3.80 7.01 6.05
C GLU A 145 2.82 7.53 4.99
N LEU A 146 1.66 6.87 4.85
CA LEU A 146 0.68 7.19 3.81
C LEU A 146 0.01 8.56 3.97
N ILE A 147 0.15 9.24 5.12
CA ILE A 147 -0.29 10.64 5.26
C ILE A 147 0.58 11.59 4.42
N LYS A 148 1.85 11.26 4.23
CA LYS A 148 2.85 12.09 3.51
C LYS A 148 2.89 11.80 2.01
N ILE A 149 2.19 10.76 1.55
CA ILE A 149 2.21 10.29 0.17
C ILE A 149 0.93 10.73 -0.54
N PHE A 150 1.12 11.20 -1.77
CA PHE A 150 0.02 11.53 -2.66
C PHE A 150 -0.74 10.27 -3.08
N ARG A 151 -2.07 10.36 -2.99
CA ARG A 151 -3.00 9.35 -3.47
C ARG A 151 -4.00 10.04 -4.38
N ASP A 152 -4.20 9.51 -5.58
CA ASP A 152 -5.18 10.08 -6.49
C ASP A 152 -6.63 9.69 -6.13
N LYS A 153 -7.58 10.26 -6.87
CA LYS A 153 -9.02 10.00 -6.73
C LYS A 153 -9.43 8.56 -7.10
N LYS A 154 -8.57 7.82 -7.80
CA LYS A 154 -8.76 6.41 -8.16
C LYS A 154 -8.06 5.46 -7.17
N TYR A 155 -7.53 6.02 -6.07
CA TYR A 155 -6.86 5.33 -5.00
C TYR A 155 -5.49 4.75 -5.34
N ASN A 156 -4.79 5.33 -6.32
CA ASN A 156 -3.44 4.93 -6.69
C ASN A 156 -2.39 5.72 -5.91
N TYR A 157 -1.39 5.00 -5.43
CA TYR A 157 -0.09 5.54 -5.05
C TYR A 157 0.85 5.42 -6.23
N TYR A 158 1.67 6.44 -6.48
CA TYR A 158 2.63 6.48 -7.58
C TYR A 158 4.02 6.26 -7.03
N LEU A 159 4.71 5.26 -7.56
CA LEU A 159 6.06 4.88 -7.17
C LEU A 159 6.98 4.91 -8.39
N SER A 160 8.27 5.06 -8.13
CA SER A 160 9.30 5.02 -9.16
C SER A 160 10.53 4.27 -8.73
N PHE A 161 11.16 3.57 -9.67
CA PHE A 161 12.57 3.19 -9.59
C PHE A 161 13.39 4.21 -10.35
N ARG A 162 14.47 4.71 -9.73
CA ARG A 162 15.45 5.56 -10.39
C ARG A 162 16.82 4.90 -10.34
N THR A 163 17.48 4.88 -11.48
CA THR A 163 18.84 4.38 -11.66
C THR A 163 19.68 5.49 -12.31
N PRO A 164 20.22 6.44 -11.54
CA PRO A 164 20.84 7.65 -12.09
C PRO A 164 22.10 7.35 -12.92
N ASP A 165 22.81 6.26 -12.62
CA ASP A 165 24.07 5.92 -13.28
C ASP A 165 23.94 4.92 -14.43
N LEU A 166 22.82 4.21 -14.52
CA LEU A 166 22.63 3.09 -15.45
C LEU A 166 22.61 3.49 -16.93
N GLU A 167 22.21 4.73 -17.26
CA GLU A 167 22.12 5.19 -18.66
C GLU A 167 23.50 5.28 -19.36
N LYS A 168 24.61 5.27 -18.62
CA LYS A 168 25.97 5.45 -19.18
C LYS A 168 26.61 4.15 -19.64
N ASP A 169 26.27 3.02 -19.02
CA ASP A 169 27.11 1.81 -19.08
C ASP A 169 26.51 0.67 -19.91
N SER A 170 25.37 0.88 -20.60
CA SER A 170 24.61 -0.15 -21.34
C SER A 170 24.17 -1.35 -20.49
N GLU A 171 24.24 -1.21 -19.17
CA GLU A 171 23.92 -2.27 -18.23
C GLU A 171 22.42 -2.31 -17.91
N THR A 172 22.00 -3.36 -17.21
CA THR A 172 20.62 -3.53 -16.80
C THR A 172 20.50 -3.98 -15.36
N VAL A 173 19.52 -3.42 -14.63
CA VAL A 173 19.09 -3.93 -13.32
C VAL A 173 17.94 -4.89 -13.54
N LYS A 174 17.96 -6.07 -12.90
CA LYS A 174 16.86 -7.04 -12.99
C LYS A 174 15.99 -6.93 -11.74
N ILE A 175 14.68 -6.87 -11.91
CA ILE A 175 13.71 -6.93 -10.82
C ILE A 175 12.87 -8.20 -10.99
N SER A 176 12.82 -9.03 -9.95
CA SER A 176 12.03 -10.27 -9.95
C SER A 176 10.76 -10.16 -9.14
N LYS A 177 10.72 -9.30 -8.12
CA LYS A 177 9.55 -9.19 -7.24
C LYS A 177 9.40 -7.80 -6.68
N ILE A 178 8.16 -7.31 -6.70
CA ILE A 178 7.71 -6.13 -5.96
C ILE A 178 6.61 -6.59 -5.02
N LYS A 179 6.86 -6.48 -3.72
CA LYS A 179 5.88 -6.74 -2.67
C LYS A 179 5.54 -5.44 -1.97
N VAL A 180 4.25 -5.15 -1.84
CA VAL A 180 3.76 -3.97 -1.13
C VAL A 180 2.85 -4.42 0.00
N THR A 181 3.23 -4.08 1.23
CA THR A 181 2.47 -4.39 2.43
C THR A 181 1.90 -3.12 3.02
N PHE A 182 0.59 -2.99 3.01
CA PHE A 182 -0.10 -1.91 3.71
C PHE A 182 -0.44 -2.33 5.13
N GLU A 183 -0.13 -1.47 6.11
CA GLU A 183 -0.30 -1.79 7.53
C GLU A 183 -1.24 -0.79 8.25
N LYS A 184 -2.17 -1.35 9.02
CA LYS A 184 -2.99 -0.62 10.01
C LYS A 184 -2.57 -1.06 11.41
N PRO A 185 -2.06 -0.15 12.26
CA PRO A 185 -1.73 -0.49 13.63
C PRO A 185 -2.98 -0.92 14.40
N LYS A 186 -2.82 -1.85 15.35
CA LYS A 186 -3.91 -2.25 16.25
C LYS A 186 -4.49 -1.03 16.95
N ILE A 187 -5.82 -0.86 16.88
CA ILE A 187 -6.51 0.17 17.65
C ILE A 187 -6.42 -0.19 19.13
N THR A 188 -5.85 0.73 19.90
CA THR A 188 -5.83 0.71 21.36
C THR A 188 -6.54 1.97 21.86
N TYR A 189 -7.02 1.97 23.10
CA TYR A 189 -7.65 3.16 23.69
C TYR A 189 -6.74 4.41 23.64
N GLN A 190 -5.42 4.21 23.69
CA GLN A 190 -4.44 5.29 23.64
C GLN A 190 -4.26 5.88 22.24
N ASN A 191 -4.40 5.08 21.18
CA ASN A 191 -4.19 5.55 19.80
C ASN A 191 -5.49 5.80 19.03
N PHE A 192 -6.66 5.51 19.60
CA PHE A 192 -7.95 5.70 18.93
C PHE A 192 -8.17 7.15 18.45
N PRO A 193 -7.92 8.20 19.26
CA PRO A 193 -8.12 9.58 18.80
C PRO A 193 -7.22 9.95 17.60
N SER A 194 -5.97 9.50 17.59
CA SER A 194 -5.04 9.80 16.49
C SER A 194 -5.39 9.03 15.22
N GLN A 195 -5.83 7.77 15.34
CA GLN A 195 -6.33 7.00 14.18
C GLN A 195 -7.60 7.62 13.59
N PHE A 196 -8.50 8.12 14.43
CA PHE A 196 -9.72 8.78 13.98
C PHE A 196 -9.40 10.10 13.23
N ASN A 197 -8.51 10.92 13.77
CA ASN A 197 -8.07 12.15 13.11
C ASN A 197 -7.37 11.86 11.78
N PHE A 198 -6.51 10.84 11.71
CA PHE A 198 -5.87 10.42 10.46
C PHE A 198 -6.89 10.09 9.36
N ILE A 199 -7.97 9.37 9.71
CA ILE A 199 -9.05 9.04 8.75
C ILE A 199 -9.74 10.32 8.28
N ILE A 200 -10.08 11.25 9.19
CA ILE A 200 -10.71 12.53 8.84
C ILE A 200 -9.82 13.35 7.91
N ASP A 201 -8.54 13.50 8.25
CA ASP A 201 -7.60 14.31 7.47
C ASP A 201 -7.39 13.71 6.08
N LYS A 202 -7.33 12.37 5.98
CA LYS A 202 -7.21 11.71 4.68
C LYS A 202 -8.47 11.90 3.83
N ILE A 203 -9.66 11.82 4.42
CA ILE A 203 -10.93 12.09 3.71
C ILE A 203 -10.97 13.52 3.17
N LYS A 204 -10.46 14.51 3.92
CA LYS A 204 -10.41 15.91 3.47
C LYS A 204 -9.40 16.17 2.35
N SER A 205 -8.38 15.33 2.22
CA SER A 205 -7.31 15.47 1.21
C SER A 205 -7.66 14.90 -0.18
N ILE A 206 -8.75 14.15 -0.30
CA ILE A 206 -9.24 13.52 -1.55
C ILE A 206 -10.17 14.49 -2.29
#